data_AF-A0A1F9BQ82-F1
#
_entry.id   AF-A0A1F9BQ82-F1
#
_cell.length_a   1.000
_cell.length_b   1.000
_cell.length_c   1.000
_cell.angle_alpha   90.00
_cell.angle_beta   90.00
_cell.angle_gamma   90.00
#
_symmetry.space_group_name_H-M   'P 1'
#
loop_
_entity.id
_entity.type
_entity.pdbx_description
1 polymer ?
#
loop_
_entity_poly.entity_id
_entity_poly.type
_entity_poly.pdbx_seq_one_letter_code
_entity_poly.pdbx_strand_id
1 'polypeptide(L)'
;MLKKVIPYLVLLGAFTVLTAAAQTRLTYVGKIQEIASKTGLTLGSSGKYLALRLDSQPKLDFRLTVEDGVRFGLIEETGTSAVLTPGRLKGLGWKVRLTCEKKATFTDTLYWVTNLERLD
;
A
#
# COMPACT_ATOMS: atom_id res chain seq x y z
N MET A 1 -57.96 7.84 14.35
CA MET A 1 -57.65 6.87 13.27
C MET A 1 -57.17 7.65 12.04
N LEU A 2 -55.89 7.57 11.71
CA LEU A 2 -55.28 7.76 10.37
C LEU A 2 -53.77 7.45 10.52
N LYS A 3 -53.39 6.18 10.64
CA LYS A 3 -52.67 5.40 9.61
C LYS A 3 -51.59 6.20 8.86
N LYS A 4 -50.32 5.85 9.14
CA LYS A 4 -49.13 5.68 8.27
C LYS A 4 -48.92 6.76 7.18
N VAL A 5 -47.72 7.30 6.94
CA VAL A 5 -46.65 6.63 6.20
C VAL A 5 -45.35 7.44 6.42
N ILE A 6 -44.31 6.78 6.94
CA ILE A 6 -42.91 7.16 6.71
C ILE A 6 -42.49 6.42 5.45
N PRO A 7 -41.78 7.08 4.52
CA PRO A 7 -40.65 6.39 3.93
C PRO A 7 -39.43 7.29 3.77
N TYR A 8 -38.32 6.83 4.36
CA TYR A 8 -37.00 6.83 3.74
C TYR A 8 -36.60 8.11 2.97
N LEU A 9 -36.07 9.08 3.72
CA LEU A 9 -35.17 10.07 3.14
C LEU A 9 -33.83 9.38 2.83
N VAL A 10 -33.80 8.62 1.73
CA VAL A 10 -32.57 8.26 1.04
C VAL A 10 -32.00 9.57 0.51
N LEU A 11 -31.26 10.28 1.34
CA LEU A 11 -30.42 11.37 0.88
C LEU A 11 -29.19 10.71 0.23
N LEU A 12 -29.40 10.33 -1.03
CA LEU A 12 -28.38 10.25 -2.07
C LEU A 12 -27.65 11.59 -2.11
N GLY A 13 -26.68 11.74 -1.20
CA GLY A 13 -25.74 12.85 -1.18
C GLY A 13 -24.79 12.73 -2.35
N ALA A 14 -25.23 13.28 -3.48
CA ALA A 14 -24.45 13.83 -4.59
C ALA A 14 -23.01 13.33 -4.72
N PHE A 15 -22.80 12.49 -5.73
CA PHE A 15 -21.56 12.41 -6.49
C PHE A 15 -21.18 13.82 -6.98
N THR A 16 -20.40 14.56 -6.20
CA THR A 16 -19.59 15.67 -6.72
C THR A 16 -18.21 15.11 -7.02
N VAL A 17 -18.05 14.66 -8.27
CA VAL A 17 -16.74 14.33 -8.85
C VAL A 17 -16.01 15.66 -9.06
N LEU A 18 -15.41 16.20 -7.99
CA LEU A 18 -14.45 17.28 -8.10
C LEU A 18 -13.09 16.63 -8.40
N THR A 19 -12.73 16.61 -9.67
CA THR A 19 -11.42 16.19 -10.16
C THR A 19 -10.35 17.19 -9.72
N ALA A 20 -9.92 17.11 -8.47
CA ALA A 20 -8.52 17.28 -8.16
C ALA A 20 -7.89 15.89 -8.29
N ALA A 21 -6.73 15.76 -8.94
CA ALA A 21 -5.88 14.59 -8.78
C ALA A 21 -5.40 14.54 -7.32
N ALA A 22 -6.31 14.24 -6.40
CA ALA A 22 -6.01 14.02 -5.01
C ALA A 22 -5.21 12.73 -4.98
N GLN A 23 -3.88 12.85 -4.87
CA GLN A 23 -3.02 11.76 -4.41
C GLN A 23 -3.68 11.19 -3.15
N THR A 24 -4.40 10.09 -3.33
CA THR A 24 -5.21 9.53 -2.24
C THR A 24 -4.22 8.80 -1.35
N ARG A 25 -3.75 9.49 -0.32
CA ARG A 25 -2.93 8.92 0.74
C ARG A 25 -3.85 8.06 1.59
N LEU A 26 -3.58 6.76 1.58
CA LEU A 26 -4.32 5.76 2.33
C LEU A 26 -3.38 5.16 3.38
N THR A 27 -3.91 4.98 4.58
CA THR A 27 -3.15 4.40 5.68
C THR A 27 -3.67 3.01 5.99
N TYR A 28 -2.76 2.05 6.12
CA TYR A 28 -3.06 0.66 6.45
C TYR A 28 -2.25 0.24 7.67
N VAL A 29 -2.85 -0.56 8.54
CA VAL A 29 -2.19 -1.10 9.73
C VAL A 29 -2.28 -2.61 9.68
N GLY A 30 -1.16 -3.30 9.90
CA GLY A 30 -1.11 -4.76 9.90
C GLY A 30 0.28 -5.29 10.17
N LYS A 31 0.38 -6.59 10.35
CA LYS A 31 1.61 -7.36 10.45
C LYS A 31 2.10 -7.73 9.05
N ILE A 32 3.38 -7.48 8.77
CA ILE A 32 4.01 -7.91 7.52
C ILE A 32 4.10 -9.44 7.51
N GLN A 33 3.40 -10.09 6.58
CA GLN A 33 3.42 -11.54 6.42
C GLN A 33 4.39 -11.99 5.32
N GLU A 34 4.61 -11.15 4.32
CA GLU A 34 5.43 -11.48 3.16
C GLU A 34 6.18 -10.25 2.69
N ILE A 35 7.44 -10.44 2.31
CA ILE A 35 8.27 -9.45 1.64
C ILE A 35 8.90 -10.15 0.43
N ALA A 36 8.57 -9.70 -0.78
CA ALA A 36 9.09 -10.28 -2.02
C ALA A 36 9.76 -9.23 -2.89
N SER A 37 10.92 -9.55 -3.48
CA SER A 37 11.47 -8.74 -4.57
C SER A 37 10.72 -9.06 -5.86
N LYS A 38 10.18 -8.04 -6.52
CA LYS A 38 9.58 -8.18 -7.85
C LYS A 38 10.23 -7.19 -8.81
N THR A 39 10.21 -7.51 -10.10
CA THR A 39 10.60 -6.59 -11.17
C THR A 39 9.34 -6.13 -11.88
N GLY A 40 9.24 -4.85 -12.20
CA GLY A 40 8.11 -4.33 -12.95
C GLY A 40 8.20 -2.83 -13.16
N LEU A 41 7.11 -2.22 -13.63
CA LEU A 41 7.04 -0.79 -13.84
C LEU A 41 6.99 -0.05 -12.49
N THR A 42 8.05 0.72 -12.24
CA THR A 42 8.24 1.63 -11.12
C THR A 42 8.16 3.06 -11.62
N LEU A 43 7.16 3.86 -11.20
CA LEU A 43 7.10 5.32 -11.41
C LEU A 43 7.61 5.83 -12.79
N GLY A 44 7.28 5.14 -13.89
CA GLY A 44 7.67 5.52 -15.26
C GLY A 44 8.90 4.81 -15.85
N SER A 45 9.58 3.93 -15.11
CA SER A 45 10.71 3.11 -15.58
C SER A 45 10.54 1.64 -15.16
N SER A 46 11.20 0.70 -15.82
CA SER A 46 11.25 -0.70 -15.35
C SER A 46 12.34 -0.85 -14.30
N GLY A 47 12.00 -1.39 -13.13
CA GLY A 47 12.90 -1.50 -11.99
C GLY A 47 12.53 -2.62 -11.03
N LYS A 48 13.42 -2.88 -10.07
CA LYS A 48 13.14 -3.75 -8.93
C LYS A 48 12.38 -2.97 -7.87
N TYR A 49 11.36 -3.58 -7.29
CA TYR A 49 10.62 -3.06 -6.15
C TYR A 49 10.39 -4.20 -5.14
N LEU A 50 10.10 -3.82 -3.91
CA LEU A 50 9.66 -4.76 -2.89
C LEU A 50 8.14 -4.76 -2.86
N ALA A 51 7.55 -5.94 -2.80
CA ALA A 51 6.14 -6.15 -2.54
C ALA A 51 5.98 -6.62 -1.08
N LEU A 52 5.19 -5.90 -0.31
CA LEU A 52 4.78 -6.26 1.05
C LEU A 52 3.34 -6.72 1.04
N ARG A 53 3.07 -7.75 1.84
CA ARG A 53 1.71 -8.19 2.16
C ARG A 53 1.47 -8.05 3.65
N LEU A 54 0.35 -7.41 3.99
CA LEU A 54 -0.10 -7.30 5.37
C LEU A 54 -1.13 -8.39 5.67
N ASP A 55 -1.15 -8.90 6.90
CA ASP A 55 -2.17 -9.83 7.39
C ASP A 55 -3.60 -9.25 7.33
N SER A 56 -3.73 -7.96 7.59
CA SER A 56 -5.01 -7.23 7.58
C SER A 56 -5.52 -7.00 6.17
N GLN A 57 -4.65 -7.07 5.16
CA GLN A 57 -4.95 -6.80 3.75
C GLN A 57 -4.24 -7.83 2.84
N PRO A 58 -4.58 -9.13 2.93
CA PRO A 58 -3.84 -10.18 2.23
C PRO A 58 -4.00 -10.12 0.70
N LYS A 59 -5.03 -9.42 0.21
CA LYS A 59 -5.32 -9.22 -1.22
C LYS A 59 -4.59 -8.01 -1.81
N LEU A 60 -3.96 -7.17 -0.98
CA LEU A 60 -3.26 -5.97 -1.44
C LEU A 60 -1.75 -6.21 -1.46
N ASP A 61 -1.13 -5.88 -2.58
CA ASP A 61 0.32 -5.83 -2.73
C ASP A 61 0.77 -4.37 -2.57
N PHE A 62 1.46 -4.09 -1.46
CA PHE A 62 2.06 -2.77 -1.19
C PHE A 62 3.46 -2.71 -1.78
N ARG A 63 3.73 -1.73 -2.62
CA ARG A 63 5.00 -1.60 -3.35
C ARG A 63 5.86 -0.54 -2.71
N LEU A 64 7.15 -0.82 -2.56
CA LEU A 64 8.13 0.17 -2.17
C LEU A 64 9.40 0.03 -3.01
N THR A 65 10.15 1.11 -3.13
CA THR A 65 11.46 1.06 -3.76
C THR A 65 12.42 0.25 -2.88
N VAL A 66 13.49 -0.28 -3.48
CA VAL A 66 14.54 -0.97 -2.71
C VAL A 66 15.20 0.00 -1.73
N GLU A 67 15.41 1.24 -2.15
CA GLU A 67 15.98 2.32 -1.32
C GLU A 67 15.12 2.60 -0.08
N ASP A 68 13.80 2.74 -0.25
CA ASP A 68 12.87 2.88 0.87
C ASP A 68 12.90 1.65 1.78
N GLY A 69 13.05 0.45 1.21
CA GLY A 69 13.15 -0.78 1.97
C GLY A 69 14.38 -0.84 2.88
N VAL A 70 15.51 -0.36 2.37
CA VAL A 70 16.74 -0.19 3.17
C VAL A 70 16.53 0.88 4.24
N ARG A 71 15.96 2.02 3.86
CA ARG A 71 15.71 3.15 4.78
C ARG A 71 14.79 2.78 5.93
N PHE A 72 13.75 1.99 5.67
CA PHE A 72 12.84 1.48 6.69
C PHE A 72 13.41 0.26 7.45
N GLY A 73 14.61 -0.21 7.10
CA GLY A 73 15.24 -1.36 7.73
C GLY A 73 14.56 -2.70 7.43
N LEU A 74 13.71 -2.75 6.40
CA LEU A 74 13.05 -4.00 5.95
C LEU A 74 14.06 -4.96 5.33
N ILE A 75 15.09 -4.42 4.69
CA ILE A 75 16.19 -5.15 4.05
C ILE A 75 17.54 -4.55 4.44
N GLU A 76 18.59 -5.36 4.45
CA GLU A 76 19.96 -4.86 4.68
C GLU A 76 20.54 -4.15 3.45
N GLU A 77 21.18 -3.00 3.67
CA GLU A 77 21.96 -2.30 2.65
C GLU A 77 23.14 -3.16 2.22
N THR A 78 23.07 -3.74 1.04
CA THR A 78 24.22 -4.41 0.43
C THR A 78 24.32 -3.95 -1.00
N GLY A 79 25.43 -3.24 -1.30
CA GLY A 79 25.59 -2.32 -2.42
C GLY A 79 24.92 -2.76 -3.71
N THR A 80 24.05 -1.86 -4.22
CA THR A 80 23.53 -1.61 -5.59
C THR A 80 23.11 -2.78 -6.49
N SER A 81 23.42 -4.03 -6.15
CA SER A 81 23.22 -5.20 -7.01
C SER A 81 23.20 -6.46 -6.15
N ALA A 82 22.20 -6.61 -5.30
CA ALA A 82 21.98 -7.88 -4.62
C ALA A 82 20.53 -8.29 -4.79
N VAL A 83 20.35 -9.40 -5.50
CA VAL A 83 19.17 -10.26 -5.41
C VAL A 83 18.82 -10.42 -3.93
N LEU A 84 17.57 -10.11 -3.53
CA LEU A 84 17.14 -10.28 -2.15
C LEU A 84 17.20 -11.76 -1.78
N THR A 85 18.19 -12.11 -0.98
CA THR A 85 18.31 -13.45 -0.39
C THR A 85 17.37 -13.55 0.82
N PRO A 86 16.68 -14.69 1.05
CA PRO A 86 15.73 -14.85 2.16
C PRO A 86 16.27 -14.51 3.56
N GLY A 87 17.58 -14.56 3.80
CA GLY A 87 18.21 -14.19 5.07
C GLY A 87 18.40 -12.68 5.30
N ARG A 88 18.13 -11.83 4.30
CA ARG A 88 18.31 -10.37 4.38
C ARG A 88 17.00 -9.60 4.65
N LEU A 89 15.89 -10.32 4.83
CA LEU A 89 14.58 -9.74 5.13
C LEU A 89 14.42 -9.64 6.65
N LYS A 90 14.52 -8.43 7.20
CA LYS A 90 14.39 -8.16 8.65
C LYS A 90 12.97 -7.80 9.07
N GLY A 91 12.20 -7.23 8.14
CA GLY A 91 10.88 -6.68 8.40
C GLY A 91 9.75 -7.70 8.58
N LEU A 92 10.02 -8.99 8.35
CA LEU A 92 8.98 -10.02 8.39
C LEU A 92 8.41 -10.14 9.81
N GLY A 93 7.09 -10.09 9.92
CA GLY A 93 6.40 -10.18 11.20
C GLY A 93 6.32 -8.88 12.00
N TRP A 94 6.86 -7.76 11.50
CA TRP A 94 6.65 -6.47 12.16
C TRP A 94 5.21 -6.02 12.02
N LYS A 95 4.66 -5.47 13.10
CA LYS A 95 3.42 -4.72 13.03
C LYS A 95 3.76 -3.30 12.60
N VAL A 96 3.14 -2.84 11.52
CA VAL A 96 3.47 -1.58 10.87
C VAL A 96 2.22 -0.79 10.51
N ARG A 97 2.37 0.54 10.44
CA ARG A 97 1.46 1.46 9.76
C ARG A 97 2.10 1.88 8.45
N LEU A 98 1.48 1.51 7.34
CA LEU A 98 1.88 1.93 6.01
C LEU A 98 1.06 3.13 5.59
N THR A 99 1.72 4.19 5.15
CA THR A 99 1.08 5.27 4.38
C THR A 99 1.41 5.05 2.92
N CYS A 100 0.37 4.94 2.10
CA CYS A 100 0.48 4.57 0.70
C CYS A 100 -0.16 5.61 -0.19
N GLU A 101 0.45 5.88 -1.34
CA GLU A 101 -0.18 6.59 -2.43
C GLU A 101 -0.84 5.59 -3.38
N LYS A 102 -2.15 5.73 -3.55
CA LYS A 102 -2.90 4.98 -4.56
C LYS A 102 -2.64 5.59 -5.92
N LYS A 103 -2.05 4.81 -6.84
CA LYS A 103 -1.90 5.14 -8.25
C LYS A 103 -2.74 4.17 -9.07
N ALA A 104 -3.80 4.67 -9.69
CA ALA A 104 -4.55 3.89 -10.65
C ALA A 104 -3.78 3.87 -11.98
N THR A 105 -3.43 2.68 -12.43
CA THR A 105 -2.99 2.41 -13.80
C THR A 105 -4.16 1.90 -14.63
N PHE A 106 -4.03 1.93 -15.95
CA PHE A 106 -5.08 1.53 -16.90
C PHE A 106 -5.65 0.12 -16.66
N THR A 107 -4.84 -0.78 -16.09
CA THR A 107 -5.18 -2.19 -15.85
C THR A 107 -5.21 -2.58 -14.38
N ASP A 108 -4.65 -1.77 -13.48
CA ASP A 108 -4.41 -2.20 -12.10
C ASP A 108 -4.31 -1.04 -11.12
N THR A 109 -4.58 -1.29 -9.84
CA THR A 109 -4.38 -0.29 -8.77
C THR A 109 -3.08 -0.59 -8.04
N LEU A 110 -2.15 0.36 -8.08
CA LEU A 110 -0.87 0.25 -7.40
C LEU A 110 -0.88 1.04 -6.10
N TYR A 111 -0.41 0.43 -5.02
CA TYR A 111 -0.27 1.08 -3.72
C TYR A 111 1.22 1.27 -3.43
N TRP A 112 1.73 2.49 -3.60
CA TRP A 112 3.13 2.80 -3.32
C TRP A 112 3.29 3.31 -1.90
N VAL A 113 4.04 2.58 -1.08
CA VAL A 113 4.35 2.98 0.30
C VAL A 113 5.27 4.19 0.25
N THR A 114 4.87 5.27 0.90
CA THR A 114 5.67 6.49 1.06
C THR A 114 6.17 6.67 2.49
N ASN A 115 5.51 6.03 3.46
CA ASN A 115 5.98 6.00 4.84
C ASN A 115 5.63 4.64 5.48
N LEU A 116 6.54 4.14 6.31
CA LEU A 116 6.36 2.95 7.12
C LEU A 116 6.75 3.29 8.56
N GLU A 117 5.78 3.16 9.46
CA GLU A 117 6.01 3.31 10.89
C GLU A 117 5.88 1.94 11.55
N ARG A 118 6.90 1.53 12.30
CA ARG A 118 6.80 0.32 13.13
C ARG A 118 5.96 0.63 14.37
N LEU A 119 4.98 -0.23 14.63
CA LEU A 119 4.13 -0.18 15.81
C LEU A 119 4.52 -1.37 16.68
N ASP A 120 5.51 -1.19 17.57
CA ASP A 120 5.93 -2.24 18.51
C ASP A 120 4.77 -2.87 19.30
#